data_AF-A0A5H2XH03-F1
#
_entry.id   AF-A0A5H2XH03-F1
#
_cell.length_a   1.000
_cell.length_b   1.000
_cell.length_c   1.000
_cell.angle_alpha   90.00
_cell.angle_beta   90.00
_cell.angle_gamma   90.00
#
_symmetry.space_group_name_H-M   'P 1'
#
loop_
_entity.id
_entity.type
_entity.pdbx_description
1 polymer ?
#
loop_
_entity_poly.entity_id
_entity_poly.type
_entity_poly.pdbx_seq_one_letter_code
_entity_poly.pdbx_strand_id
1 'polypeptide(L)'
;MGIPSFLGQFVVVYIDDIVVYSNSPEEHLEHLKKVFQVLRDNQLYVKKEKCSFIQEEVEFLGHRIRGGQLLMEEGKVRAIQEWEPPIKVPELRSFLGLVNYYRKVHQGIFSIAAPLTDLLEKNKTWSGHLMPACLR
;
A
#
# COMPACT_ATOMS: atom_id res chain seq x y z
N MET A 1 9.89 -20.13 -21.68
CA MET A 1 9.48 -18.82 -21.11
C MET A 1 9.78 -18.86 -19.62
N GLY A 2 10.35 -17.80 -19.05
CA GLY A 2 10.64 -17.74 -17.62
C GLY A 2 9.66 -16.82 -16.87
N ILE A 3 9.77 -16.76 -15.54
CA ILE A 3 9.03 -15.80 -14.71
C ILE A 3 9.20 -14.35 -15.20
N PRO A 4 10.36 -13.93 -15.74
CA PRO A 4 10.52 -12.58 -16.29
C PRO A 4 9.48 -12.20 -17.36
N SER A 5 8.90 -13.16 -18.07
CA SER A 5 7.86 -12.90 -19.08
C SER A 5 6.50 -12.52 -18.48
N PHE A 6 6.27 -12.75 -17.18
CA PHE A 6 4.99 -12.51 -16.49
C PHE A 6 5.05 -11.31 -15.52
N LEU A 7 6.25 -10.79 -15.26
CA LEU A 7 6.47 -9.69 -14.31
C LEU A 7 5.71 -8.44 -14.75
N GLY A 8 4.95 -7.86 -13.80
CA GLY A 8 4.15 -6.65 -14.04
C GLY A 8 2.88 -6.87 -14.88
N GLN A 9 2.63 -8.09 -15.37
CA GLN A 9 1.38 -8.45 -16.04
C GLN A 9 0.41 -9.08 -15.03
N PHE A 10 0.83 -10.20 -14.44
CA PHE A 10 0.05 -10.94 -13.43
C PHE A 10 0.91 -11.54 -12.31
N VAL A 11 2.22 -11.25 -12.32
CA VAL A 11 3.18 -11.71 -11.32
C VAL A 11 4.00 -10.53 -10.78
N VAL A 12 4.19 -10.49 -9.46
CA VAL A 12 5.21 -9.68 -8.78
C VAL A 12 6.14 -10.63 -8.04
N VAL A 13 7.45 -10.39 -8.11
CA VAL A 13 8.45 -11.16 -7.37
C VAL A 13 9.30 -10.21 -6.54
N TYR A 14 9.54 -10.59 -5.28
CA TYR A 14 10.50 -9.94 -4.42
C TYR A 14 11.33 -11.01 -3.69
N ILE A 15 12.59 -11.18 -4.11
CA ILE A 15 13.50 -12.21 -3.60
C ILE A 15 12.85 -13.61 -3.69
N ASP A 16 12.35 -14.13 -2.57
CA ASP A 16 11.76 -15.46 -2.44
C ASP A 16 10.23 -15.45 -2.53
N ASP A 17 9.61 -14.27 -2.46
CA ASP A 17 8.16 -14.11 -2.43
C ASP A 17 7.62 -13.86 -3.84
N ILE A 18 6.64 -14.68 -4.25
CA ILE A 18 5.95 -14.59 -5.54
C ILE A 18 4.47 -14.33 -5.29
N VAL A 19 3.96 -13.21 -5.80
CA VAL A 19 2.55 -12.88 -5.77
C VAL A 19 1.98 -13.00 -7.17
N VAL A 20 0.89 -13.74 -7.29
CA VAL A 20 0.12 -13.89 -8.53
C VAL A 20 -1.21 -13.17 -8.33
N TYR A 21 -1.62 -12.34 -9.29
CA TYR A 21 -2.88 -11.58 -9.23
C TYR A 21 -3.64 -11.70 -10.55
N SER A 22 -4.98 -11.62 -10.50
CA SER A 22 -5.85 -11.84 -11.67
C SER A 22 -7.21 -11.18 -11.44
N ASN A 23 -7.99 -10.99 -12.51
CA ASN A 23 -9.29 -10.32 -12.44
C ASN A 23 -10.46 -11.29 -12.19
N SER A 24 -10.27 -12.59 -12.44
CA SER A 24 -11.25 -13.63 -12.12
C SER A 24 -10.59 -14.91 -11.56
N PRO A 25 -11.33 -15.76 -10.83
CA PRO A 25 -10.82 -17.04 -10.34
C PRO A 25 -10.35 -17.98 -11.46
N GLU A 26 -11.04 -17.99 -12.60
CA GLU A 26 -10.72 -18.83 -13.75
C GLU A 26 -9.39 -18.41 -14.38
N GLU A 27 -9.21 -17.10 -14.58
CA GLU A 27 -7.95 -16.51 -15.04
C GLU A 27 -6.82 -16.79 -14.03
N HIS A 28 -7.13 -16.71 -12.74
CA HIS A 28 -6.16 -16.97 -11.68
C HIS A 28 -5.61 -18.40 -11.71
N LEU A 29 -6.47 -19.39 -11.96
CA LEU A 29 -6.04 -20.78 -12.13
C LEU A 29 -5.11 -20.96 -13.33
N GLU A 30 -5.39 -20.29 -14.45
CA GLU A 30 -4.51 -20.30 -15.64
C GLU A 30 -3.15 -19.66 -15.34
N HIS A 31 -3.13 -18.54 -14.63
CA HIS A 31 -1.90 -17.89 -14.20
C HIS A 31 -1.07 -18.75 -13.24
N LEU A 32 -1.70 -19.39 -12.25
CA LEU A 32 -1.03 -20.31 -11.35
C LEU A 32 -0.40 -21.50 -12.09
N LYS A 33 -1.11 -22.09 -13.06
CA LYS A 33 -0.55 -23.17 -13.90
C LYS A 33 0.72 -22.71 -14.62
N LYS A 34 0.71 -21.53 -15.23
CA LYS A 34 1.88 -20.96 -15.93
C LYS A 34 3.05 -20.74 -14.98
N VAL A 35 2.80 -20.16 -13.80
CA VAL A 35 3.85 -19.92 -12.80
C VAL A 35 4.44 -21.22 -12.27
N PHE A 36 3.59 -22.19 -11.90
CA PHE A 36 4.05 -23.49 -11.41
C PHE A 36 4.80 -24.30 -12.48
N GLN A 37 4.41 -24.19 -13.75
CA GLN A 37 5.15 -24.81 -14.84
C GLN A 37 6.57 -24.23 -14.90
N VAL A 38 6.71 -22.91 -14.86
CA VAL A 38 8.02 -22.27 -14.88
C VAL A 38 8.86 -22.64 -13.65
N LEU A 39 8.27 -22.67 -12.46
CA LEU A 39 8.98 -23.10 -11.25
C LEU A 39 9.49 -24.54 -11.40
N ARG A 40 8.66 -25.44 -11.93
CA ARG A 40 9.03 -26.83 -12.20
C ARG A 40 10.16 -26.95 -13.22
N ASP A 41 10.07 -26.22 -14.33
CA ASP A 41 11.07 -26.23 -15.40
C ASP A 41 12.45 -25.74 -14.91
N ASN A 42 12.47 -24.89 -13.89
CA ASN A 42 13.69 -24.35 -13.27
C ASN A 42 14.07 -25.06 -11.96
N GLN A 43 13.41 -26.16 -11.62
CA GLN A 43 13.67 -26.92 -10.38
C GLN A 43 13.57 -26.06 -9.10
N LEU A 44 12.66 -25.09 -9.09
CA LEU A 44 12.33 -24.27 -7.93
C LEU A 44 11.12 -24.84 -7.21
N TYR A 45 11.21 -24.92 -5.88
CA TYR A 45 10.19 -25.54 -5.04
C TYR A 45 9.64 -24.54 -4.03
N VAL A 46 8.32 -24.47 -3.94
CA VAL A 46 7.61 -23.67 -2.93
C VAL A 46 7.29 -24.51 -1.70
N LYS A 47 7.40 -23.90 -0.52
CA LYS A 47 6.98 -24.54 0.74
C LYS A 47 5.47 -24.36 0.90
N LYS A 48 4.72 -25.46 0.81
CA LYS A 48 3.24 -25.43 0.83
C LYS A 48 2.70 -24.74 2.09
N GLU A 49 3.35 -24.91 3.23
CA GLU A 49 2.96 -24.33 4.52
C GLU A 49 3.09 -22.80 4.55
N LYS A 50 3.87 -22.23 3.62
CA LYS A 50 4.04 -20.77 3.45
C LYS A 50 3.23 -20.20 2.29
N CYS A 51 2.49 -21.02 1.56
CA CYS A 51 1.72 -20.59 0.41
C CYS A 51 0.25 -20.38 0.77
N SER A 52 -0.28 -19.23 0.38
CA SER A 52 -1.72 -18.93 0.41
C SER A 52 -2.24 -18.83 -1.02
N PHE A 53 -3.36 -19.49 -1.30
CA PHE A 53 -3.93 -19.56 -2.65
C PHE A 53 -5.35 -19.03 -2.67
N ILE A 54 -5.73 -18.38 -3.80
CA ILE A 54 -7.08 -17.90 -4.09
C ILE A 54 -7.66 -17.10 -2.92
N GLN A 55 -6.97 -16.02 -2.55
CA GLN A 55 -7.43 -15.12 -1.49
C GLN A 55 -7.81 -13.77 -2.08
N GLU A 56 -8.87 -13.17 -1.56
CA GLU A 56 -9.25 -11.79 -1.89
C GLU A 56 -8.23 -10.78 -1.33
N GLU A 57 -7.55 -11.17 -0.27
CA GLU A 57 -6.58 -10.36 0.45
C GLU A 57 -5.31 -11.17 0.73
N VAL A 58 -4.15 -10.56 0.53
CA VAL A 58 -2.84 -11.19 0.79
C VAL A 58 -1.93 -10.25 1.57
N GLU A 59 -1.06 -10.82 2.41
CA GLU A 59 0.04 -10.08 3.02
C GLU A 59 1.30 -10.23 2.15
N PHE A 60 1.92 -9.11 1.80
CA PHE A 60 3.13 -9.06 0.98
C PHE A 60 4.05 -7.94 1.49
N LEU A 61 5.28 -8.29 1.84
CA LEU A 61 6.30 -7.36 2.37
C LEU A 61 5.81 -6.55 3.60
N GLY A 62 5.01 -7.16 4.47
CA GLY A 62 4.43 -6.49 5.64
C GLY A 62 3.27 -5.55 5.33
N HIS A 63 2.71 -5.63 4.12
CA HIS A 63 1.51 -4.88 3.73
C HIS A 63 0.37 -5.83 3.37
N ARG A 64 -0.84 -5.48 3.78
CA ARG A 64 -2.07 -6.17 3.35
C ARG A 64 -2.51 -5.58 2.02
N ILE A 65 -2.89 -6.40 1.05
CA ILE A 65 -3.32 -5.99 -0.29
C ILE A 65 -4.69 -6.62 -0.56
N ARG A 66 -5.68 -5.81 -0.94
CA ARG A 66 -7.03 -6.27 -1.32
C ARG A 66 -7.55 -5.49 -2.52
N GLY A 67 -8.09 -6.19 -3.52
CA GLY A 67 -8.71 -5.53 -4.69
C GLY A 67 -7.80 -4.56 -5.43
N GLY A 68 -6.49 -4.84 -5.48
CA GLY A 68 -5.49 -3.96 -6.10
C GLY A 68 -5.10 -2.74 -5.26
N GLN A 69 -5.61 -2.63 -4.04
CA GLN A 69 -5.31 -1.53 -3.12
C GLN A 69 -4.43 -2.03 -1.97
N LEU A 70 -3.42 -1.24 -1.62
CA LEU A 70 -2.67 -1.43 -0.38
C LEU A 70 -3.60 -1.06 0.78
N LEU A 71 -3.84 -1.96 1.71
CA LEU A 71 -4.55 -1.66 2.94
C LEU A 71 -3.57 -1.07 3.94
N MET A 72 -3.91 0.09 4.50
CA MET A 72 -3.22 0.60 5.67
C MET A 72 -3.60 -0.25 6.88
N GLU A 73 -2.61 -0.53 7.73
CA GLU A 73 -2.83 -1.11 9.05
C GLU A 73 -3.79 -0.20 9.85
N GLU A 74 -4.87 -0.77 10.39
CA GLU A 74 -5.93 -0.02 11.08
C GLU A 74 -5.37 0.87 12.19
N GLY A 75 -4.34 0.43 12.92
CA GLY A 75 -3.68 1.22 13.96
C GLY A 75 -3.03 2.51 13.44
N LYS A 76 -2.50 2.51 12.21
CA LYS A 76 -1.92 3.71 11.58
C LYS A 76 -2.99 4.64 11.02
N VAL A 77 -4.07 4.08 10.46
CA VAL A 77 -5.25 4.88 10.09
C VAL A 77 -5.82 5.57 11.32
N ARG A 78 -5.98 4.82 12.41
CA ARG A 78 -6.45 5.32 13.69
C ARG A 78 -5.52 6.38 14.27
N ALA A 79 -4.20 6.18 14.23
CA ALA A 79 -3.24 7.18 14.69
C ALA A 79 -3.30 8.48 13.88
N ILE A 80 -3.63 8.42 12.58
CA ILE A 80 -3.86 9.62 11.74
C ILE A 80 -5.20 10.27 12.09
N GLN A 81 -6.26 9.48 12.31
CA GLN A 81 -7.59 9.96 12.68
C GLN A 81 -7.64 10.60 14.08
N GLU A 82 -6.91 10.02 15.03
CA GLU A 82 -6.79 10.47 16.42
C GLU A 82 -5.65 11.48 16.61
N TRP A 83 -4.97 11.88 15.53
CA TRP A 83 -3.85 12.81 15.63
C TRP A 83 -4.32 14.19 16.10
N GLU A 84 -3.83 14.62 17.26
CA GLU A 84 -4.14 15.95 17.81
C GLU A 84 -3.68 17.08 16.87
N PRO A 85 -4.47 18.14 16.66
CA PRO A 85 -4.10 19.25 15.78
C PRO A 85 -2.71 19.83 16.13
N PRO A 86 -1.76 19.89 15.18
CA PRO A 86 -0.36 20.16 15.48
C PRO A 86 -0.11 21.61 15.89
N ILE A 87 0.12 21.79 17.19
CA ILE A 87 0.68 22.89 17.99
C ILE A 87 1.67 23.88 17.35
N LYS A 88 2.53 23.29 16.54
CA LYS A 88 3.86 23.83 16.24
C LYS A 88 4.32 23.34 14.88
N VAL A 89 5.15 24.15 14.24
CA VAL A 89 5.74 23.84 12.93
C VAL A 89 6.44 22.47 12.87
N PRO A 90 7.21 22.01 13.89
CA PRO A 90 7.79 20.67 13.86
C PRO A 90 6.76 19.54 13.86
N GLU A 91 5.67 19.69 14.61
CA GLU A 91 4.59 18.69 14.69
C GLU A 91 3.85 18.61 13.35
N LEU A 92 3.59 19.76 12.71
CA LEU A 92 3.00 19.84 11.38
C LEU A 92 3.89 19.17 10.31
N ARG A 93 5.22 19.34 10.38
CA ARG A 93 6.15 18.65 9.48
C ARG A 93 6.13 17.13 9.67
N SER A 94 6.11 16.66 10.92
CA SER A 94 6.00 15.23 11.22
C SER A 94 4.71 14.63 10.67
N PHE A 95 3.59 15.33 10.86
CA PHE A 95 2.30 14.93 10.32
C PHE A 95 2.32 14.88 8.78
N LEU A 96 2.83 15.92 8.12
CA LEU A 96 2.94 15.94 6.66
C LEU A 96 3.87 14.84 6.12
N GLY A 97 4.93 14.48 6.85
CA GLY A 97 5.78 13.34 6.51
C GLY A 97 5.00 12.02 6.51
N LEU A 98 4.18 11.79 7.54
CA LEU A 98 3.33 10.61 7.66
C LEU A 98 2.27 10.56 6.54
N VAL A 99 1.59 11.66 6.30
CA VAL A 99 0.56 11.80 5.25
C VAL A 99 1.17 11.57 3.86
N ASN A 100 2.36 12.10 3.59
CA ASN A 100 3.06 11.89 2.33
C ASN A 100 3.51 10.44 2.11
N TYR A 101 3.91 9.73 3.17
CA TYR A 101 4.24 8.31 3.09
C TYR A 101 3.04 7.47 2.62
N TYR A 102 1.83 7.79 3.10
CA TYR A 102 0.59 7.08 2.71
C TYR A 102 -0.12 7.67 1.48
N ARG A 103 0.44 8.70 0.85
CA ARG A 103 -0.14 9.36 -0.33
C ARG A 103 -0.48 8.40 -1.47
N LYS A 104 0.27 7.30 -1.63
CA LYS A 104 0.01 6.29 -2.67
C LYS A 104 -1.20 5.39 -2.36
N VAL A 105 -1.63 5.33 -1.11
CA VAL A 105 -2.68 4.43 -0.63
C VAL A 105 -4.07 5.06 -0.75
N HIS A 106 -4.18 6.38 -0.62
CA HIS A 106 -5.44 7.11 -0.77
C HIS A 106 -5.27 8.32 -1.68
N GLN A 107 -5.92 8.28 -2.85
CA GLN A 107 -5.91 9.39 -3.81
C GLN A 107 -6.51 10.69 -3.23
N GLY A 108 -7.36 10.60 -2.21
CA GLY A 108 -7.99 11.75 -1.53
C GLY A 108 -7.12 12.50 -0.51
N ILE A 109 -5.93 12.00 -0.17
CA ILE A 109 -5.05 12.65 0.81
C ILE A 109 -4.46 13.98 0.28
N PHE A 110 -4.32 14.11 -1.04
CA PHE A 110 -3.70 15.27 -1.68
C PHE A 110 -4.44 16.59 -1.45
N SER A 111 -5.78 16.57 -1.51
CA SER A 111 -6.60 17.77 -1.29
C SER A 111 -6.50 18.28 0.15
N ILE A 112 -6.13 17.41 1.10
CA ILE A 112 -5.99 17.72 2.51
C ILE A 112 -4.56 18.23 2.83
N ALA A 113 -3.54 17.66 2.19
CA ALA A 113 -2.15 18.00 2.48
C ALA A 113 -1.71 19.37 1.92
N ALA A 114 -2.32 19.83 0.82
CA ALA A 114 -1.99 21.11 0.17
C ALA A 114 -2.15 22.33 1.11
N PRO A 115 -3.34 22.58 1.73
CA PRO A 115 -3.51 23.72 2.63
C PRO A 115 -2.64 23.62 3.90
N LEU A 116 -2.25 22.41 4.31
CA LEU A 116 -1.35 22.20 5.45
C LEU A 116 0.12 22.46 5.09
N THR A 117 0.51 22.20 3.85
CA THR A 117 1.86 22.52 3.34
C THR A 117 2.05 24.03 3.24
N ASP A 118 0.99 24.76 2.85
CA ASP A 118 0.98 26.23 2.79
C ASP A 118 1.21 26.90 4.16
N LEU A 119 0.92 26.22 5.27
CA LEU A 119 1.17 26.69 6.64
C LEU A 119 2.64 26.57 7.06
N LEU A 120 3.48 25.87 6.27
CA LEU A 120 4.93 25.80 6.49
C LEU A 120 5.69 27.01 5.92
N GLU A 121 5.01 27.87 5.13
CA GLU A 121 5.60 29.08 4.55
C GLU A 121 5.87 30.16 5.62
N LYS A 122 6.95 30.92 5.45
CA LYS A 122 7.29 32.02 6.38
C LYS A 122 6.20 33.09 6.34
N ASN A 123 5.80 33.60 7.52
CA ASN A 123 4.84 34.69 7.75
C ASN A 123 3.33 34.34 7.71
N LYS A 124 2.93 33.07 7.83
CA LYS A 124 1.51 32.73 8.08
C LYS A 124 1.23 32.53 9.57
N THR A 125 0.20 33.22 10.06
CA THR A 125 -0.31 33.08 11.44
C THR A 125 -1.09 31.79 11.56
N TRP A 126 -0.62 30.91 12.44
CA TRP A 126 -1.27 29.63 12.70
C TRP A 126 -2.48 29.84 13.63
N SER A 127 -3.68 29.82 13.05
CA SER A 127 -4.93 29.77 13.81
C SER A 127 -5.28 28.30 14.08
N GLY A 128 -5.30 27.89 15.35
CA GLY A 128 -5.45 26.49 15.80
C GLY A 128 -6.75 25.77 15.45
N HIS A 129 -7.53 26.26 14.48
CA HIS A 129 -8.78 25.69 13.99
C HIS A 129 -8.65 25.06 12.59
N LEU A 130 -7.45 25.04 12.00
CA LEU A 130 -7.21 24.52 10.65
C LEU A 130 -6.72 23.06 10.68
N MET A 131 -7.47 22.18 11.35
CA MET A 131 -7.55 20.80 10.89
C MET A 131 -8.82 20.72 10.04
N PRO A 132 -8.73 20.45 8.73
CA PRO A 132 -9.94 20.21 7.95
C PRO A 132 -10.72 19.11 8.63
N ALA A 133 -12.03 19.29 8.81
CA ALA A 133 -12.95 18.27 9.32
C ALA A 133 -13.01 16.99 8.45
N CYS A 134 -12.06 16.83 7.52
CA CYS A 134 -11.96 15.85 6.45
C CYS A 134 -11.25 14.55 6.86
N LEU A 135 -10.75 14.47 8.10
CA LEU A 135 -10.22 13.23 8.70
C LEU A 135 -11.16 12.63 9.77
N ARG A 136 -12.32 13.24 10.00
CA ARG A 136 -13.44 12.59 10.73
C ARG A 136 -14.26 11.73 9.79
#